data_AF-A0A0H3KG60-F1
#
_entry.id   AF-A0A0H3KG60-F1
#
_cell.length_a   1.000
_cell.length_b   1.000
_cell.length_c   1.000
_cell.angle_alpha   90.00
_cell.angle_beta   90.00
_cell.angle_gamma   90.00
#
_symmetry.space_group_name_H-M   'P 1'
#
loop_
_entity.id
_entity.type
_entity.pdbx_description
1 polymer ?
#
loop_
_entity_poly.entity_id
_entity_poly.type
_entity_poly.pdbx_seq_one_letter_code
_entity_poly.pdbx_strand_id
1 'polypeptide(L)' 'MSINIDPEKFAELVVMSNPSKFEDAEDIAKESLKLYINAYRLAERYSTIATNCYDTAEVIKELKKTDLQLK' A
#
# COMPACT_ATOMS: atom_id res chain seq x y z
N MET A 1 4.92 2.40 -14.26
CA MET A 1 3.52 2.51 -13.83
C MET A 1 3.56 2.53 -12.31
N SER A 2 3.36 3.68 -11.67
CA SER A 2 3.29 3.75 -10.22
C SER A 2 1.92 3.24 -9.79
N ILE A 3 1.89 2.27 -8.88
CA ILE A 3 0.65 1.83 -8.26
C ILE A 3 0.43 2.76 -7.06
N ASN A 4 -0.54 3.66 -7.17
CA ASN A 4 -0.96 4.47 -6.04
C ASN A 4 -1.95 3.65 -5.21
N ILE A 5 -1.54 3.25 -4.01
CA ILE A 5 -2.38 2.49 -3.10
C ILE A 5 -2.98 3.48 -2.12
N ASP A 6 -4.32 3.58 -2.12
CA ASP A 6 -5.10 4.24 -1.08
C ASP A 6 -5.26 3.27 0.11
N PRO A 7 -4.58 3.51 1.24
CA PRO A 7 -4.56 2.58 2.36
C PRO A 7 -5.92 2.44 3.07
N GLU A 8 -6.72 3.51 3.11
CA GLU A 8 -8.04 3.52 3.72
C GLU A 8 -8.99 2.65 2.91
N LYS A 9 -9.10 2.95 1.61
CA LYS A 9 -9.95 2.18 0.69
C LYS A 9 -9.54 0.71 0.62
N PHE A 10 -8.25 0.42 0.66
CA PHE A 10 -7.78 -0.96 0.70
C PHE A 10 -8.22 -1.68 1.98
N ALA A 11 -8.06 -1.05 3.14
CA ALA A 11 -8.43 -1.63 4.42
C ALA A 11 -9.94 -1.89 4.52
N GLU A 12 -10.78 -0.95 4.05
CA GLU A 12 -12.22 -1.13 3.94
C GLU A 12 -12.59 -2.35 3.09
N LEU A 13 -12.03 -2.46 1.89
CA LEU A 13 -12.27 -3.59 0.99
C LEU A 13 -11.86 -4.93 1.62
N VAL A 14 -10.75 -4.96 2.36
CA VAL A 14 -10.29 -6.16 3.04
C VAL A 14 -11.26 -6.57 4.13
N VAL A 15 -11.73 -5.65 4.98
CA VAL A 15 -12.71 -5.96 6.03
C VAL A 15 -14.03 -6.42 5.41
N MET A 16 -14.54 -5.74 4.38
CA MET A 16 -15.78 -6.11 3.71
C MET A 16 -15.71 -7.49 3.04
N SER A 17 -14.55 -7.86 2.50
CA SER A 17 -14.35 -9.14 1.81
C SER A 17 -14.06 -10.30 2.76
N ASN A 18 -13.77 -10.01 4.04
CA ASN A 18 -13.42 -11.00 5.05
C ASN A 18 -14.32 -10.82 6.29
N PRO A 19 -15.62 -11.15 6.18
CA PRO A 19 -16.54 -11.04 7.31
C PRO A 19 -16.09 -11.94 8.46
N SER A 20 -16.26 -11.44 9.68
CA SER A 20 -15.96 -12.18 10.91
C SER A 20 -16.77 -13.47 11.00
N LYS A 21 -16.18 -14.50 11.63
CA LYS A 21 -16.85 -15.77 11.92
C LYS A 21 -17.49 -15.81 13.31
N PHE A 22 -17.28 -14.78 14.12
CA PHE A 22 -17.91 -14.66 15.43
C PHE A 22 -19.37 -14.24 15.29
N GLU A 23 -20.18 -14.60 16.28
CA GLU A 23 -21.59 -14.21 16.37
C GLU A 23 -21.80 -13.05 17.35
N ASP A 24 -20.90 -12.89 18.33
CA ASP A 24 -20.97 -11.79 19.30
C ASP A 24 -20.46 -10.47 18.68
N ALA A 25 -21.23 -9.40 18.90
CA ALA A 25 -20.96 -8.10 18.29
C ALA A 25 -19.63 -7.48 18.76
N GLU A 26 -19.23 -7.71 20.01
CA GLU A 26 -17.97 -7.21 20.55
C GLU A 26 -16.77 -7.91 19.90
N ASP A 27 -16.86 -9.22 19.73
CA ASP A 27 -15.81 -10.01 19.09
C ASP A 27 -15.70 -9.72 17.59
N ILE A 28 -16.83 -9.55 16.88
CA ILE A 28 -16.86 -9.10 15.48
C ILE A 28 -16.15 -7.76 15.33
N ALA A 29 -16.44 -6.80 16.23
CA ALA A 29 -15.84 -5.48 16.19
C ALA A 29 -14.33 -5.53 16.44
N LYS A 30 -13.88 -6.30 17.43
CA LYS A 30 -12.44 -6.48 17.73
C LYS A 30 -11.68 -7.10 16.57
N GLU A 31 -12.23 -8.15 15.96
CA GLU A 31 -11.59 -8.82 14.82
C GLU A 31 -11.50 -7.88 13.61
N SER A 32 -12.62 -7.21 13.28
CA SER A 32 -12.69 -6.27 12.15
C SER A 32 -11.72 -5.10 12.33
N LEU A 33 -11.62 -4.54 13.55
CA LEU A 33 -10.68 -3.46 13.86
C LEU A 33 -9.23 -3.92 13.67
N LYS A 34 -8.90 -5.11 14.18
CA LYS A 34 -7.55 -5.68 14.04
C LYS A 34 -7.19 -5.91 12.57
N LEU A 35 -8.13 -6.43 11.78
CA LEU A 35 -7.94 -6.65 10.36
C LEU A 35 -7.76 -5.33 9.60
N TYR A 36 -8.61 -4.33 9.88
CA TYR A 36 -8.52 -3.00 9.30
C TYR A 36 -7.14 -2.36 9.52
N ILE A 37 -6.69 -2.30 10.78
CA ILE A 37 -5.40 -1.67 11.14
C ILE A 37 -4.24 -2.36 10.44
N ASN A 38 -4.27 -3.69 10.37
CA ASN A 38 -3.21 -4.46 9.71
C ASN A 38 -3.20 -4.23 8.20
N ALA A 39 -4.37 -4.26 7.55
CA ALA A 39 -4.50 -4.03 6.11
C ALA A 39 -4.06 -2.61 5.74
N TYR A 40 -4.47 -1.60 6.50
CA TYR A 40 -4.09 -0.21 6.31
C TYR A 40 -2.57 -0.03 6.39
N ARG A 41 -1.93 -0.51 7.47
CA ARG A 41 -0.48 -0.42 7.65
C ARG A 41 0.30 -1.15 6.56
N LEU A 42 -0.24 -2.27 6.08
CA LEU A 42 0.35 -3.02 4.98
C LEU A 42 0.31 -2.19 3.69
N ALA A 43 -0.85 -1.62 3.37
CA ALA A 43 -1.03 -0.77 2.21
C ALA A 43 -0.13 0.48 2.25
N GLU A 44 0.01 1.17 3.38
CA GLU A 44 0.94 2.29 3.54
C GLU A 44 2.39 1.90 3.23
N ARG A 45 2.84 0.76 3.77
CA ARG A 45 4.20 0.26 3.53
C ARG A 45 4.44 -0.02 2.05
N TYR A 46 3.51 -0.69 1.39
CA TYR A 46 3.64 -0.99 -0.04
C TYR A 46 3.51 0.27 -0.91
N SER A 47 2.66 1.23 -0.55
CA SER A 47 2.55 2.52 -1.23
C SER A 47 3.86 3.31 -1.17
N THR A 48 4.49 3.32 0.01
CA THR A 48 5.80 3.95 0.24
C THR A 48 6.90 3.27 -0.58
N ILE A 49 6.96 1.93 -0.57
CA ILE A 49 7.95 1.18 -1.35
C ILE A 49 7.76 1.42 -2.85
N ALA A 50 6.52 1.37 -3.34
CA ALA A 50 6.22 1.58 -4.76
C ALA A 50 6.66 2.98 -5.24
N THR A 51 6.42 4.00 -4.43
CA THR A 51 6.85 5.38 -4.71
C THR A 51 8.37 5.49 -4.74
N ASN A 52 9.06 5.02 -3.69
CA ASN A 52 10.52 5.12 -3.59
C ASN A 52 11.25 4.36 -4.70
N CYS A 53 10.77 3.18 -5.07
CA CYS A 53 11.33 2.40 -6.17
C CYS A 53 11.16 3.12 -7.52
N TYR A 54 10.03 3.78 -7.72
CA TYR A 54 9.78 4.55 -8.94
C TYR A 54 10.70 5.76 -9.04
N ASP A 55 10.82 6.55 -7.96
CA ASP A 55 11.68 7.73 -7.91
C ASP A 55 13.14 7.37 -8.16
N THR A 56 13.61 6.28 -7.54
CA THR A 56 14.98 5.78 -7.74
C THR A 56 15.20 5.37 -9.21
N ALA A 57 14.23 4.68 -9.82
CA ALA A 57 14.34 4.24 -11.21
C ALA A 57 14.36 5.42 -12.21
N GLU A 58 13.55 6.45 -11.99
CA GLU A 58 13.57 7.65 -12.85
C GLU A 58 14.87 8.45 -12.68
N VAL A 59 15.40 8.61 -11.45
CA VAL A 59 16.71 9.26 -11.24
C VAL A 59 17.84 8.54 -11.99
N ILE A 60 17.89 7.20 -11.92
CA ILE A 60 18.91 6.41 -12.66
C ILE A 60 18.79 6.60 -14.17
N LYS A 61 17.56 6.69 -14.68
CA LYS A 61 17.29 6.89 -16.11
C LYS A 61 17.69 8.30 -16.57
N GLU A 62 17.45 9.31 -15.75
CA GLU A 62 17.91 10.69 -16.01
C GLU A 62 19.44 10.79 -15.99
N LEU A 63 20.11 10.20 -14.99
CA LEU A 63 21.58 10.15 -14.94
C LEU A 63 22.17 9.55 -16.21
N LYS A 64 21.65 8.41 -16.68
CA LYS A 64 22.10 7.79 -17.94
C LYS A 64 21.93 8.71 -19.15
N LYS A 65 20.81 9.45 -19.24
CA LYS A 65 20.60 10.40 -20.35
C LYS A 65 21.62 11.53 -20.31
N THR A 66 21.91 12.07 -19.13
CA THR A 66 22.87 13.17 -18.96
C THR A 66 24.31 12.72 -19.25
N ASP A 67 24.72 11.52 -18.79
CA ASP A 67 26.04 10.95 -19.10
C ASP A 67 26.24 10.72 -20.61
N LEU A 68 25.17 10.44 -21.36
CA LEU A 68 25.21 10.27 -22.82
C LEU A 68 25.32 11.61 -23.58
N GLN A 69 25.09 12.75 -22.93
CA GLN A 69 25.12 14.09 -23.53
C GLN A 69 26.46 14.82 -23.35
N LEU A 70 27.43 14.25 -22.65
CA LEU A 70 28.77 14.82 -22.43
C LEU A 70 29.80 14.33 -23.48
N LYS A 71 29.44 14.32 -24.77
CA LYS A 71 30.36 14.06 -25.88
C LYS A 71 30.46 15.24 -26.84
#